data_AF-A0A7K2FTJ7-F1
#
_entry.id   AF-A0A7K2FTJ7-F1
#
_cell.length_a   1.000
_cell.length_b   1.000
_cell.length_c   1.000
_cell.angle_alpha   90.00
_cell.angle_beta   90.00
_cell.angle_gamma   90.00
#
_symmetry.space_group_name_H-M   'P 1'
#
loop_
_entity.id
_entity.type
_entity.pdbx_description
1 polymer ?
#
loop_
_entity_poly.entity_id
_entity_poly.type
_entity_poly.pdbx_seq_one_letter_code
_entity_poly.pdbx_strand_id
1 'polypeptide(L)'
;MTTVTDTVPRLLRWAASEPETGAPLPGRTAGPTSPEQDPALLVERLAAVTAARMRLSDPPLGDPGPAGLPTLLLAAAVALREGSLAERTLDSVSAPGSARDLLARHGLVHPVLTAGSRSVGTSLGTALLRHSPLTGLFDAPAPGDDEPCRQLLDRLLDHPEGRRTVTAALSAPPRTPDAMLWRSGLLSRYRFDPAERQWVYDVYETALLHHGPYYMRRTREAVAVLTGETSGAPDTDRAAAAWADATSDWWRPLDVLVTRFPAELRARRMLRGHEGGLRLSRLRARAEALRELRAVTAR
;
A
#
# COMPACT_ATOMS: atom_id res chain seq x y z
N MET A 1 21.21 25.43 13.95
CA MET A 1 20.28 25.42 12.80
C MET A 1 20.62 24.21 11.94
N THR A 2 19.71 23.26 11.77
CA THR A 2 19.86 22.17 10.77
C THR A 2 19.31 22.66 9.44
N THR A 3 20.13 22.61 8.39
CA THR A 3 19.71 23.01 7.04
C THR A 3 19.01 21.85 6.31
N VAL A 4 18.30 22.14 5.21
CA VAL A 4 17.74 21.10 4.32
C VAL A 4 18.85 20.17 3.82
N THR A 5 20.01 20.75 3.50
CA THR A 5 21.23 20.05 3.06
C THR A 5 21.72 19.02 4.09
N ASP A 6 21.56 19.28 5.39
CA ASP A 6 21.92 18.31 6.44
C ASP A 6 20.82 17.27 6.69
N THR A 7 19.56 17.61 6.38
CA THR A 7 18.40 16.80 6.72
C THR A 7 18.13 15.74 5.67
N VAL A 8 18.32 16.05 4.39
CA VAL A 8 18.12 15.10 3.27
C VAL A 8 19.01 13.86 3.40
N PRO A 9 20.34 13.96 3.57
CA PRO A 9 21.20 12.79 3.73
C PRO A 9 20.85 11.94 4.95
N ARG A 10 20.43 12.58 6.06
CA ARG A 10 19.98 11.87 7.27
C ARG A 10 18.68 11.10 7.03
N LEU A 11 17.73 11.71 6.33
CA LEU A 11 16.46 11.09 5.98
C LEU A 11 16.68 9.86 5.07
N LEU A 12 17.52 9.99 4.03
CA LEU A 12 17.85 8.90 3.12
C LEU A 12 18.54 7.73 3.84
N ARG A 13 19.51 8.02 4.72
CA ARG A 13 20.19 6.99 5.51
C ARG A 13 19.24 6.27 6.45
N TRP A 14 18.39 7.02 7.15
CA TRP A 14 17.37 6.45 8.03
C TRP A 14 16.42 5.52 7.28
N ALA A 15 15.91 5.96 6.14
CA ALA A 15 15.03 5.15 5.29
C ALA A 15 15.72 3.85 4.82
N ALA A 16 17.03 3.92 4.55
CA ALA A 16 17.85 2.77 4.17
C ALA A 16 18.21 1.84 5.35
N SER A 17 18.38 2.33 6.58
CA SER A 17 18.84 1.49 7.70
C SER A 17 17.71 0.92 8.55
N GLU A 18 16.84 1.75 9.11
CA GLU A 18 15.90 1.35 10.19
C GLU A 18 14.62 2.21 10.17
N PRO A 19 13.76 2.06 9.15
CA PRO A 19 12.56 2.90 8.98
C PRO A 19 11.48 2.72 10.08
N GLU A 20 11.62 1.70 10.94
CA GLU A 20 10.70 1.45 12.06
C GLU A 20 10.94 2.36 13.27
N THR A 21 12.12 2.97 13.36
CA THR A 21 12.39 4.04 14.32
C THR A 21 11.84 5.34 13.74
N GLY A 22 11.05 6.12 14.49
CA GLY A 22 10.39 7.32 13.94
C GLY A 22 11.33 8.24 13.15
N ALA A 23 10.84 8.83 12.06
CA ALA A 23 11.65 9.58 11.09
C ALA A 23 12.53 10.66 11.76
N PRO A 24 13.78 10.87 11.29
CA PRO A 24 14.68 11.89 11.82
C PRO A 24 14.18 13.27 11.41
N LEU A 25 13.26 13.81 12.21
CA LEU A 25 12.72 15.15 12.02
C LEU A 25 13.75 16.21 12.45
N PRO A 26 13.77 17.39 11.80
CA PRO A 26 14.58 18.52 12.27
C PRO A 26 14.13 18.94 13.68
N GLY A 27 15.07 18.98 14.63
CA GLY A 27 14.84 19.40 16.02
C GLY A 27 15.37 18.44 17.10
N ARG A 28 15.64 17.17 16.77
CA ARG A 28 16.39 16.27 17.66
C ARG A 28 17.89 16.51 17.50
N THR A 29 18.60 16.60 18.63
CA THR A 29 20.01 16.97 18.76
C THR A 29 20.87 16.43 17.62
N ALA A 30 21.62 17.34 16.98
CA ALA A 30 22.54 17.02 15.90
C ALA A 30 23.56 15.99 16.41
N GLY A 31 23.41 14.73 15.97
CA GLY A 31 24.53 13.79 15.99
C GLY A 31 25.64 14.27 15.06
N PRO A 32 26.88 13.77 15.22
CA PRO A 32 28.01 14.22 14.41
C PRO A 32 27.68 14.09 12.92
N THR A 33 27.88 15.19 12.19
CA THR A 33 27.80 15.25 10.73
C THR A 33 28.85 14.32 10.16
N SER A 34 28.41 13.19 9.59
CA SER A 34 29.29 12.31 8.83
C SER A 34 29.82 13.09 7.61
N PRO A 35 31.13 13.01 7.30
CA PRO A 35 31.69 13.65 6.12
C PRO A 35 30.95 13.14 4.88
N GLU A 36 30.71 14.03 3.94
CA GLU A 36 29.82 13.87 2.80
C GLU A 36 29.93 12.51 2.10
N GLN A 37 28.78 11.85 1.95
CA GLN A 37 28.56 10.81 0.95
C GLN A 37 27.59 11.43 -0.05
N ASP A 38 28.04 11.57 -1.29
CA ASP A 38 27.28 12.08 -2.42
C ASP A 38 25.78 11.72 -2.34
N PRO A 39 24.86 12.71 -2.34
CA PRO A 39 23.42 12.45 -2.29
C PRO A 39 22.93 11.47 -3.36
N ALA A 40 23.54 11.44 -4.54
CA ALA A 40 23.20 10.47 -5.57
C ALA A 40 23.49 9.04 -5.12
N LEU A 41 24.65 8.79 -4.48
CA LEU A 41 25.00 7.50 -3.91
C LEU A 41 24.05 7.05 -2.79
N LEU A 42 23.52 8.00 -2.00
CA LEU A 42 22.53 7.69 -0.97
C LEU A 42 21.19 7.25 -1.58
N VAL A 43 20.77 7.85 -2.69
CA VAL A 43 19.56 7.43 -3.42
C VAL A 43 19.75 6.07 -4.06
N GLU A 44 20.91 5.81 -4.68
CA GLU A 44 21.23 4.48 -5.23
C GLU A 44 21.26 3.40 -4.15
N ARG A 45 21.87 3.71 -3.00
CA ARG A 45 21.85 2.81 -1.84
C ARG A 45 20.43 2.55 -1.35
N LEU A 46 19.58 3.57 -1.29
CA LEU A 46 18.18 3.42 -0.90
C LEU A 46 17.42 2.52 -1.88
N ALA A 47 17.63 2.71 -3.19
CA ALA A 47 17.06 1.86 -4.23
C ALA A 47 17.49 0.40 -4.06
N ALA A 48 18.78 0.14 -3.91
CA ALA A 48 19.34 -1.20 -3.75
C ALA A 48 18.83 -1.90 -2.48
N VAL A 49 18.78 -1.19 -1.35
CA VAL A 49 18.22 -1.74 -0.11
C VAL A 49 16.73 -2.05 -0.25
N THR A 50 15.98 -1.17 -0.92
CA THR A 50 14.55 -1.39 -1.16
C THR A 50 14.32 -2.57 -2.10
N ALA A 51 15.14 -2.72 -3.15
CA ALA A 51 15.14 -3.89 -4.03
C ALA A 51 15.36 -5.18 -3.22
N ALA A 52 16.37 -5.20 -2.34
CA ALA A 52 16.68 -6.34 -1.48
C ALA A 52 15.53 -6.68 -0.52
N ARG A 53 14.91 -5.67 0.11
CA ARG A 53 13.71 -5.86 0.97
C ARG A 53 12.55 -6.46 0.19
N MET A 54 12.39 -6.08 -1.08
CA MET A 54 11.37 -6.59 -2.00
C MET A 54 11.77 -7.88 -2.72
N ARG A 55 12.97 -8.42 -2.42
CA ARG A 55 13.55 -9.64 -3.00
C ARG A 55 13.68 -9.61 -4.53
N LEU A 56 14.03 -8.45 -5.08
CA LEU A 56 14.30 -8.24 -6.49
C LEU A 56 15.79 -8.48 -6.80
N SER A 57 16.08 -8.92 -8.02
CA SER A 57 17.46 -9.07 -8.50
C SER A 57 18.14 -7.73 -8.78
N ASP A 58 19.44 -7.75 -9.05
CA ASP A 58 20.18 -6.61 -9.59
C ASP A 58 20.59 -6.91 -11.04
N PRO A 59 20.19 -6.09 -12.04
CA PRO A 59 19.29 -4.93 -11.93
C PRO A 59 17.83 -5.30 -11.61
N PRO A 60 17.11 -4.47 -10.83
CA PRO A 60 15.73 -4.77 -10.44
C PRO A 60 14.81 -4.80 -11.65
N LEU A 61 14.02 -5.86 -11.75
CA LEU A 61 13.11 -6.09 -12.88
C LEU A 61 13.83 -6.11 -14.26
N GLY A 62 15.15 -6.36 -14.27
CA GLY A 62 15.97 -6.32 -15.48
C GLY A 62 16.29 -4.91 -16.01
N ASP A 63 15.89 -3.84 -15.32
CA ASP A 63 16.11 -2.46 -15.76
C ASP A 63 17.43 -1.87 -15.21
N PRO A 64 18.44 -1.64 -16.06
CA PRO A 64 19.74 -1.15 -15.62
C PRO A 64 19.75 0.35 -15.29
N GLY A 65 18.65 1.07 -15.49
CA GLY A 65 18.55 2.51 -15.25
C GLY A 65 18.96 2.94 -13.84
N PRO A 66 19.52 4.16 -13.68
CA PRO A 66 19.92 4.68 -12.37
C PRO A 66 18.71 5.11 -11.56
N ALA A 67 18.87 5.21 -10.24
CA ALA A 67 17.95 5.92 -9.39
C ALA A 67 18.05 7.43 -9.66
N GLY A 68 16.91 8.09 -9.88
CA GLY A 68 16.89 9.47 -10.35
C GLY A 68 17.10 10.51 -9.24
N LEU A 69 17.67 11.66 -9.62
CA LEU A 69 17.69 12.89 -8.81
C LEU A 69 16.31 13.33 -8.27
N PRO A 70 15.16 13.07 -8.92
CA PRO A 70 13.85 13.45 -8.37
C PRO A 70 13.55 12.84 -6.98
N THR A 71 14.18 11.71 -6.60
CA THR A 71 14.05 11.18 -5.23
C THR A 71 14.70 12.12 -4.19
N LEU A 72 15.75 12.86 -4.55
CA LEU A 72 16.33 13.90 -3.68
C LEU A 72 15.36 15.05 -3.47
N LEU A 73 14.62 15.45 -4.51
CA LEU A 73 13.60 16.48 -4.41
C LEU A 73 12.45 16.05 -3.49
N LEU A 74 12.02 14.78 -3.56
CA LEU A 74 11.07 14.21 -2.60
C LEU A 74 11.60 14.26 -1.17
N ALA A 75 12.87 13.88 -0.96
CA ALA A 75 13.48 13.95 0.37
C ALA A 75 13.58 15.39 0.88
N ALA A 76 13.88 16.34 -0.01
CA ALA A 76 13.91 17.77 0.30
C ALA A 76 12.52 18.29 0.68
N ALA A 77 11.48 17.92 -0.06
CA ALA A 77 10.10 18.27 0.27
C ALA A 77 9.68 17.73 1.65
N VAL A 78 10.04 16.48 1.97
CA VAL A 78 9.81 15.90 3.31
C VAL A 78 10.58 16.67 4.39
N ALA A 79 11.84 17.05 4.13
CA ALA A 79 12.65 17.84 5.05
C ALA A 79 12.07 19.25 5.30
N LEU A 80 11.48 19.86 4.27
CA LEU A 80 10.75 21.13 4.35
C LEU A 80 9.41 21.00 5.08
N ARG A 81 8.84 19.78 5.14
CA ARG A 81 7.56 19.41 5.73
C ARG A 81 6.36 20.04 5.02
N GLU A 82 6.00 21.28 5.36
CA GLU A 82 4.76 21.90 4.88
C GLU A 82 4.99 23.36 4.50
N GLY A 83 4.24 23.83 3.50
CA GLY A 83 4.28 25.19 2.98
C GLY A 83 4.67 25.26 1.50
N SER A 84 4.59 26.47 0.95
CA SER A 84 4.73 26.72 -0.50
C SER A 84 6.07 26.32 -1.10
N LEU A 85 7.13 26.14 -0.29
CA LEU A 85 8.43 25.64 -0.75
C LEU A 85 8.43 24.11 -0.91
N ALA A 86 7.77 23.37 -0.02
CA ALA A 86 7.64 21.92 -0.16
C ALA A 86 6.79 21.59 -1.40
N GLU A 87 5.68 22.31 -1.61
CA GLU A 87 4.82 22.17 -2.79
C GLU A 87 5.57 22.46 -4.09
N ARG A 88 6.25 23.61 -4.20
CA ARG A 88 7.07 23.94 -5.38
C ARG A 88 8.19 22.93 -5.65
N THR A 89 8.75 22.34 -4.59
CA THR A 89 9.75 21.28 -4.74
C THR A 89 9.12 20.03 -5.35
N LEU A 90 7.91 19.66 -4.93
CA LEU A 90 7.16 18.53 -5.47
C LEU A 90 6.70 18.76 -6.92
N ASP A 91 6.30 19.99 -7.27
CA ASP A 91 5.94 20.34 -8.65
C ASP A 91 7.09 20.13 -9.64
N SER A 92 8.34 20.10 -9.15
CA SER A 92 9.54 19.84 -9.94
C SER A 92 9.92 18.36 -10.05
N VAL A 93 9.19 17.47 -9.36
CA VAL A 93 9.46 16.01 -9.37
C VAL A 93 8.86 15.38 -10.62
N SER A 94 9.72 14.97 -11.55
CA SER A 94 9.32 14.23 -12.74
C SER A 94 8.81 12.81 -12.42
N ALA A 95 8.15 12.17 -13.39
CA ALA A 95 7.74 10.78 -13.29
C ALA A 95 8.94 9.83 -13.13
N PRO A 96 8.77 8.65 -12.50
CA PRO A 96 9.86 7.69 -12.32
C PRO A 96 10.42 7.20 -13.66
N GLY A 97 11.75 7.35 -13.84
CA GLY A 97 12.42 7.01 -15.10
C GLY A 97 12.97 5.57 -15.18
N SER A 98 13.05 4.87 -14.05
CA SER A 98 13.62 3.52 -13.95
C SER A 98 13.01 2.73 -12.79
N ALA A 99 13.24 1.42 -12.75
CA ALA A 99 12.91 0.56 -11.61
C ALA A 99 13.64 0.99 -10.34
N ARG A 100 14.92 1.40 -10.43
CA ARG A 100 15.66 1.92 -9.27
C ARG A 100 15.06 3.22 -8.74
N ASP A 101 14.60 4.13 -9.61
CA ASP A 101 13.91 5.35 -9.19
C ASP A 101 12.57 5.03 -8.50
N LEU A 102 11.77 4.10 -9.05
CA LEU A 102 10.55 3.61 -8.40
C LEU A 102 10.81 3.07 -6.98
N LEU A 103 11.86 2.26 -6.84
CA LEU A 103 12.25 1.66 -5.56
C LEU A 103 12.78 2.71 -4.58
N ALA A 104 13.58 3.68 -5.03
CA ALA A 104 14.08 4.74 -4.16
C ALA A 104 12.94 5.61 -3.62
N ARG A 105 11.98 5.98 -4.48
CA ARG A 105 10.78 6.74 -4.09
C ARG A 105 9.90 5.96 -3.13
N HIS A 106 9.73 4.66 -3.34
CA HIS A 106 8.99 3.80 -2.41
C HIS A 106 9.70 3.68 -1.07
N GLY A 107 11.00 3.38 -1.10
CA GLY A 107 11.86 3.25 0.07
C GLY A 107 11.93 4.51 0.92
N LEU A 108 11.73 5.69 0.32
CA LEU A 108 11.62 6.96 1.04
C LEU A 108 10.18 7.20 1.55
N VAL A 109 9.20 7.22 0.65
CA VAL A 109 7.85 7.71 0.94
C VAL A 109 7.10 6.76 1.87
N HIS A 110 7.21 5.45 1.68
CA HIS A 110 6.48 4.49 2.51
C HIS A 110 6.88 4.57 3.99
N PRO A 111 8.16 4.56 4.38
CA PRO A 111 8.57 4.83 5.76
C PRO A 111 8.09 6.18 6.30
N VAL A 112 8.19 7.24 5.50
CA VAL A 112 7.77 8.59 5.93
C VAL A 112 6.29 8.63 6.29
N LEU A 113 5.43 8.03 5.48
CA LEU A 113 3.98 7.98 5.74
C LEU A 113 3.62 7.08 6.94
N THR A 114 4.49 6.14 7.28
CA THR A 114 4.18 5.08 8.26
C THR A 114 4.81 5.32 9.63
N ALA A 115 5.84 6.16 9.71
CA ALA A 115 6.52 6.59 10.93
C ALA A 115 5.66 7.48 11.87
N GLY A 116 4.40 7.77 11.52
CA GLY A 116 3.39 8.36 12.39
C GLY A 116 2.91 9.75 11.96
N SER A 117 1.59 9.97 12.12
CA SER A 117 0.78 11.12 11.67
C SER A 117 1.23 12.51 12.13
N ARG A 118 2.14 12.63 13.12
CA ARG A 118 2.67 13.94 13.56
C ARG A 118 3.80 14.47 12.67
N SER A 119 4.33 13.66 11.76
CA SER A 119 5.52 13.99 10.97
C SER A 119 5.20 14.68 9.65
N VAL A 120 4.10 14.30 8.98
CA VAL A 120 3.68 14.78 7.66
C VAL A 120 2.17 14.99 7.65
N GLY A 121 1.69 16.21 7.43
CA GLY A 121 0.26 16.49 7.32
C GLY A 121 -0.34 15.98 6.02
N THR A 122 -1.68 15.93 6.01
CA THR A 122 -2.48 15.25 4.97
C THR A 122 -2.20 15.77 3.56
N SER A 123 -1.95 17.08 3.40
CA SER A 123 -1.64 17.68 2.09
C SER A 123 -0.32 17.15 1.53
N LEU A 124 0.77 17.25 2.31
CA LEU A 124 2.07 16.73 1.89
C LEU A 124 2.02 15.21 1.67
N GLY A 125 1.37 14.46 2.56
CA GLY A 125 1.24 13.01 2.41
C GLY A 125 0.55 12.62 1.10
N THR A 126 -0.53 13.32 0.75
CA THR A 126 -1.23 13.13 -0.53
C THR A 126 -0.33 13.45 -1.71
N ALA A 127 0.41 14.56 -1.66
CA ALA A 127 1.32 14.95 -2.74
C ALA A 127 2.47 13.94 -2.91
N LEU A 128 3.07 13.45 -1.81
CA LEU A 128 4.11 12.42 -1.86
C LEU A 128 3.62 11.11 -2.51
N LEU A 129 2.36 10.71 -2.25
CA LEU A 129 1.77 9.52 -2.88
C LEU A 129 1.67 9.66 -4.40
N ARG A 130 1.33 10.85 -4.93
CA ARG A 130 1.28 11.11 -6.39
C ARG A 130 2.63 10.85 -7.08
N HIS A 131 3.73 11.12 -6.36
CA HIS A 131 5.08 10.92 -6.89
C HIS A 131 5.71 9.57 -6.51
N SER A 132 4.99 8.69 -5.80
CA SER A 132 5.46 7.36 -5.36
C SER A 132 4.44 6.28 -5.70
N PRO A 133 4.26 5.95 -7.00
CA PRO A 133 3.19 5.05 -7.47
C PRO A 133 3.31 3.64 -6.89
N LEU A 134 4.52 3.16 -6.56
CA LEU A 134 4.69 1.87 -5.91
C LEU A 134 4.17 1.87 -4.46
N THR A 135 4.32 2.99 -3.74
CA THR A 135 3.68 3.17 -2.42
C THR A 135 2.17 3.26 -2.56
N GLY A 136 1.67 4.03 -3.53
CA GLY A 136 0.24 4.11 -3.82
C GLY A 136 -0.38 2.75 -4.20
N LEU A 137 0.34 1.94 -4.98
CA LEU A 137 -0.08 0.59 -5.36
C LEU A 137 -0.25 -0.32 -4.15
N PHE A 138 0.69 -0.30 -3.20
CA PHE A 138 0.67 -1.19 -2.03
C PHE A 138 -0.20 -0.68 -0.89
N ASP A 139 -0.28 0.62 -0.64
CA ASP A 139 -1.14 1.17 0.40
C ASP A 139 -2.46 1.60 -0.23
N ALA A 140 -2.59 2.87 -0.63
CA ALA A 140 -3.67 3.39 -1.46
C ALA A 140 -3.15 4.59 -2.25
N PRO A 141 -3.61 4.81 -3.50
CA PRO A 141 -3.22 5.97 -4.28
C PRO A 141 -3.77 7.26 -3.65
N ALA A 142 -3.19 8.40 -4.05
CA ALA A 142 -3.80 9.69 -3.76
C ALA A 142 -5.22 9.76 -4.37
N PRO A 143 -6.17 10.49 -3.75
CA PRO A 143 -7.51 10.65 -4.32
C PRO A 143 -7.46 11.16 -5.76
N GLY A 144 -8.13 10.43 -6.65
CA GLY A 144 -8.19 10.72 -8.09
C GLY A 144 -6.95 10.32 -8.90
N ASP A 145 -6.03 9.53 -8.35
CA ASP A 145 -4.74 9.18 -8.98
C ASP A 145 -4.44 7.68 -8.98
N ASP A 146 -5.45 6.88 -9.33
CA ASP A 146 -5.37 5.41 -9.31
C ASP A 146 -4.72 4.83 -10.56
N GLU A 147 -4.77 5.54 -11.69
CA GLU A 147 -4.33 5.06 -12.99
C GLU A 147 -2.82 4.75 -13.07
N PRO A 148 -1.89 5.59 -12.57
CA PRO A 148 -0.46 5.25 -12.57
C PRO A 148 -0.15 3.98 -11.78
N CYS A 149 -0.90 3.73 -10.69
CA CYS A 149 -0.73 2.53 -9.88
C CYS A 149 -1.19 1.27 -10.63
N ARG A 150 -2.26 1.37 -11.42
CA ARG A 150 -2.77 0.26 -12.27
C ARG A 150 -1.81 -0.07 -13.40
N GLN A 151 -1.33 0.94 -14.14
CA GLN A 151 -0.34 0.74 -15.19
C GLN A 151 0.98 0.18 -14.65
N LEU A 152 1.35 0.55 -13.43
CA LEU A 152 2.48 -0.07 -12.74
C LEU A 152 2.20 -1.54 -12.38
N LEU A 153 1.01 -1.86 -11.89
CA LEU A 153 0.63 -3.25 -11.61
C LEU A 153 0.70 -4.12 -12.86
N ASP A 154 0.13 -3.67 -13.99
CA ASP A 154 0.17 -4.40 -15.27
C ASP A 154 1.61 -4.76 -15.65
N ARG A 155 2.51 -3.76 -15.65
CA ARG A 155 3.94 -3.97 -15.93
C ARG A 155 4.62 -4.91 -14.94
N LEU A 156 4.25 -4.88 -13.66
CA LEU A 156 4.81 -5.77 -12.65
C LEU A 156 4.31 -7.21 -12.84
N LEU A 157 3.05 -7.41 -13.24
CA LEU A 157 2.48 -8.73 -13.49
C LEU A 157 3.10 -9.42 -14.70
N ASP A 158 3.56 -8.64 -15.69
CA ASP A 158 4.29 -9.14 -16.86
C ASP A 158 5.72 -9.61 -16.54
N HIS A 159 6.27 -9.23 -15.37
CA HIS A 159 7.61 -9.63 -14.94
C HIS A 159 7.55 -10.70 -13.82
N PRO A 160 8.28 -11.83 -13.91
CA PRO A 160 8.22 -12.90 -12.89
C PRO A 160 8.58 -12.46 -11.47
N GLU A 161 9.56 -11.57 -11.32
CA GLU A 161 9.88 -10.98 -10.01
C GLU A 161 8.82 -9.98 -9.56
N GLY A 162 8.32 -9.15 -10.48
CA GLY A 162 7.29 -8.16 -10.19
C GLY A 162 6.02 -8.84 -9.68
N ARG A 163 5.57 -9.90 -10.36
CA ARG A 163 4.42 -10.73 -9.98
C ARG A 163 4.57 -11.30 -8.57
N ARG A 164 5.73 -11.88 -8.24
CA ARG A 164 6.01 -12.41 -6.89
C ARG A 164 5.96 -11.30 -5.83
N THR A 165 6.58 -10.17 -6.12
CA THR A 165 6.64 -9.02 -5.21
C THR A 165 5.27 -8.39 -4.97
N VAL A 166 4.46 -8.15 -6.01
CA VAL A 166 3.10 -7.61 -5.82
C VAL A 166 2.19 -8.62 -5.12
N THR A 167 2.35 -9.92 -5.38
CA THR A 167 1.61 -10.97 -4.66
C THR A 167 1.89 -10.91 -3.17
N ALA A 168 3.17 -10.90 -2.78
CA ALA A 168 3.58 -10.78 -1.38
C ALA A 168 3.06 -9.48 -0.76
N ALA A 169 3.23 -8.33 -1.43
CA ALA A 169 2.84 -7.04 -0.90
C ALA A 169 1.32 -6.89 -0.70
N LEU A 170 0.51 -7.30 -1.69
CA LEU A 170 -0.95 -7.21 -1.59
C LEU A 170 -1.55 -8.19 -0.59
N SER A 171 -0.88 -9.33 -0.37
CA SER A 171 -1.28 -10.34 0.62
C SER A 171 -0.99 -9.96 2.08
N ALA A 172 -0.10 -8.99 2.31
CA ALA A 172 0.26 -8.55 3.65
C ALA A 172 -0.90 -7.78 4.32
N PRO A 173 -1.03 -7.79 5.66
CA PRO A 173 -2.06 -7.03 6.36
C PRO A 173 -2.03 -5.53 6.00
N PRO A 174 -3.12 -4.96 5.45
CA PRO A 174 -3.19 -3.52 5.18
C PRO A 174 -3.23 -2.72 6.48
N ARG A 175 -2.64 -1.52 6.48
CA ARG A 175 -2.61 -0.63 7.66
C ARG A 175 -3.88 0.19 7.85
N THR A 176 -4.60 0.44 6.76
CA THR A 176 -5.81 1.28 6.75
C THR A 176 -6.96 0.58 6.02
N PRO A 177 -8.22 0.93 6.32
CA PRO A 177 -9.36 0.40 5.57
C PRO A 177 -9.31 0.82 4.09
N ASP A 178 -8.84 2.04 3.79
CA ASP A 178 -8.68 2.54 2.42
C ASP A 178 -7.70 1.67 1.61
N ALA A 179 -6.60 1.24 2.23
CA ALA A 179 -5.67 0.33 1.58
C ALA A 179 -6.32 -1.02 1.29
N MET A 180 -7.10 -1.55 2.24
CA MET A 180 -7.83 -2.79 2.03
C MET A 180 -8.86 -2.68 0.90
N LEU A 181 -9.61 -1.57 0.83
CA LEU A 181 -10.57 -1.27 -0.23
C LEU A 181 -9.87 -1.16 -1.58
N TRP A 182 -8.81 -0.37 -1.68
CA TRP A 182 -8.01 -0.23 -2.89
C TRP A 182 -7.54 -1.59 -3.42
N ARG A 183 -6.91 -2.39 -2.56
CA ARG A 183 -6.43 -3.72 -2.94
C ARG A 183 -7.57 -4.65 -3.37
N SER A 184 -8.71 -4.60 -2.69
CA SER A 184 -9.89 -5.38 -3.09
C SER A 184 -10.44 -4.96 -4.46
N GLY A 185 -10.36 -3.67 -4.80
CA GLY A 185 -10.71 -3.11 -6.09
C GLY A 185 -9.78 -3.60 -7.20
N LEU A 186 -8.47 -3.67 -6.92
CA LEU A 186 -7.50 -4.29 -7.82
C LEU A 186 -7.87 -5.76 -8.07
N LEU A 187 -7.94 -6.59 -7.03
CA LEU A 187 -8.27 -8.02 -7.19
C LEU A 187 -9.61 -8.26 -7.89
N SER A 188 -10.57 -7.36 -7.68
CA SER A 188 -11.83 -7.37 -8.42
C SER A 188 -11.57 -7.23 -9.93
N ARG A 189 -10.76 -6.28 -10.38
CA ARG A 189 -10.53 -6.03 -11.81
C ARG A 189 -9.89 -7.24 -12.52
N TYR A 190 -8.87 -7.84 -11.92
CA TYR A 190 -8.04 -8.91 -12.50
C TYR A 190 -8.65 -10.32 -12.40
N ARG A 191 -9.88 -10.47 -11.89
CA ARG A 191 -10.46 -11.80 -11.62
C ARG A 191 -11.04 -12.51 -12.86
N PHE A 192 -11.17 -11.82 -13.99
CA PHE A 192 -11.93 -12.32 -15.14
C PHE A 192 -11.06 -13.02 -16.18
N ASP A 193 -9.90 -12.46 -16.52
CA ASP A 193 -8.96 -13.11 -17.44
C ASP A 193 -8.38 -14.39 -16.79
N PRO A 194 -8.23 -15.53 -17.51
CA PRO A 194 -7.71 -16.76 -16.93
C PRO A 194 -6.31 -16.65 -16.31
N ALA A 195 -5.38 -15.92 -16.91
CA ALA A 195 -4.01 -15.79 -16.43
C ALA A 195 -3.91 -14.84 -15.22
N GLU A 196 -4.69 -13.77 -15.24
CA GLU A 196 -4.81 -12.81 -14.13
C GLU A 196 -5.59 -13.42 -12.95
N ARG A 197 -6.61 -14.24 -13.23
CA ARG A 197 -7.38 -14.97 -12.22
C ARG A 197 -6.50 -15.89 -11.37
N GLN A 198 -5.53 -16.58 -11.99
CA GLN A 198 -4.58 -17.39 -11.23
C GLN A 198 -3.78 -16.54 -10.24
N TRP A 199 -3.37 -15.33 -10.65
CA TRP A 199 -2.70 -14.40 -9.73
C TRP A 199 -3.61 -13.95 -8.58
N VAL A 200 -4.89 -13.69 -8.83
CA VAL A 200 -5.84 -13.37 -7.75
C VAL A 200 -5.90 -14.51 -6.72
N TYR A 201 -5.95 -15.77 -7.16
CA TYR A 201 -5.85 -16.91 -6.23
C TYR A 201 -4.53 -16.93 -5.47
N ASP A 202 -3.40 -16.70 -6.15
CA ASP A 202 -2.07 -16.69 -5.52
C ASP A 202 -1.99 -15.62 -4.40
N VAL A 203 -2.64 -14.46 -4.58
CA VAL A 203 -2.73 -13.41 -3.54
C VAL A 203 -3.50 -13.92 -2.31
N TYR A 204 -4.67 -14.53 -2.49
CA TYR A 204 -5.44 -15.07 -1.37
C TYR A 204 -4.75 -16.27 -0.70
N GLU A 205 -4.11 -17.15 -1.47
CA GLU A 205 -3.34 -18.28 -0.93
C GLU A 205 -2.18 -17.77 -0.08
N THR A 206 -1.43 -16.78 -0.58
CA THR A 206 -0.32 -16.15 0.16
C THR A 206 -0.85 -15.45 1.42
N ALA A 207 -1.98 -14.75 1.32
CA ALA A 207 -2.60 -14.05 2.44
C ALA A 207 -3.04 -15.02 3.54
N LEU A 208 -3.69 -16.12 3.19
CA LEU A 208 -4.14 -17.12 4.15
C LEU A 208 -2.97 -17.91 4.75
N LEU A 209 -1.97 -18.26 3.93
CA LEU A 209 -0.82 -19.04 4.36
C LEU A 209 0.07 -18.26 5.36
N HIS A 210 0.35 -16.99 5.08
CA HIS A 210 1.30 -16.20 5.89
C HIS A 210 0.61 -15.26 6.88
N HIS A 211 -0.64 -14.87 6.61
CA HIS A 211 -1.35 -13.84 7.37
C HIS A 211 -2.78 -14.26 7.75
N GLY A 212 -3.13 -15.55 7.63
CA GLY A 212 -4.46 -16.09 7.96
C GLY A 212 -5.02 -15.62 9.30
N PRO A 213 -4.26 -15.65 10.42
CA PRO A 213 -4.74 -15.16 11.72
C PRO A 213 -5.20 -13.70 11.71
N TYR A 214 -4.55 -12.83 10.92
CA TYR A 214 -4.97 -11.44 10.75
C TYR A 214 -6.33 -11.36 10.06
N TYR A 215 -6.47 -12.00 8.89
CA TYR A 215 -7.69 -11.95 8.10
C TYR A 215 -8.88 -12.61 8.82
N MET A 216 -8.67 -13.74 9.50
CA MET A 216 -9.70 -14.39 10.30
C MET A 216 -10.16 -13.53 11.48
N ARG A 217 -9.23 -12.83 12.15
CA ARG A 217 -9.59 -11.89 13.23
C ARG A 217 -10.41 -10.72 12.67
N ARG A 218 -9.96 -10.09 11.58
CA ARG A 218 -10.69 -9.00 10.92
C ARG A 218 -12.08 -9.42 10.47
N THR A 219 -12.23 -10.63 9.92
CA THR A 219 -13.53 -11.17 9.55
C THR A 219 -14.46 -11.32 10.75
N ARG A 220 -13.98 -11.82 11.90
CA ARG A 220 -14.79 -11.92 13.12
C ARG A 220 -15.22 -10.55 13.64
N GLU A 221 -14.29 -9.59 13.67
CA GLU A 221 -14.57 -8.20 14.05
C GLU A 221 -15.64 -7.58 13.13
N ALA A 222 -15.52 -7.76 11.82
CA ALA A 222 -16.49 -7.26 10.84
C ALA A 222 -17.88 -7.89 11.00
N VAL A 223 -17.97 -9.19 11.30
CA VAL A 223 -19.25 -9.85 11.59
C VAL A 223 -19.92 -9.25 12.82
N ALA A 224 -19.18 -9.04 13.91
CA ALA A 224 -19.72 -8.44 15.14
C ALA A 224 -20.28 -7.02 14.87
N VAL A 225 -19.57 -6.22 14.07
CA VAL A 225 -20.03 -4.88 13.67
C VAL A 225 -21.31 -4.96 12.82
N LEU A 226 -21.36 -5.82 11.81
CA LEU A 226 -22.52 -5.93 10.91
C LEU A 226 -23.76 -6.56 11.56
N THR A 227 -23.59 -7.33 12.64
CA THR A 227 -24.67 -7.95 13.41
C THR A 227 -25.13 -7.09 14.59
N GLY A 228 -24.46 -5.96 14.86
CA GLY A 228 -24.80 -5.05 15.94
C GLY A 228 -24.35 -5.52 17.33
N GLU A 229 -23.41 -6.46 17.39
CA GLU A 229 -22.87 -6.99 18.65
C GLU A 229 -21.87 -6.02 19.32
N THR A 230 -21.38 -5.02 18.60
CA THR A 230 -20.52 -3.96 19.14
C THR A 230 -21.34 -2.77 19.64
N SER A 231 -21.33 -2.54 20.96
CA SER A 231 -21.81 -1.30 21.60
C SER A 231 -20.60 -0.45 22.01
N GLY A 232 -20.16 0.47 21.14
CA GLY A 232 -19.00 1.33 21.36
C GLY A 232 -19.33 2.82 21.38
N ALA A 233 -18.29 3.66 21.50
CA ALA A 233 -18.43 5.11 21.33
C ALA A 233 -18.54 5.46 19.82
N PRO A 234 -19.26 6.54 19.42
CA PRO A 234 -19.59 6.81 18.02
C PRO A 234 -18.41 6.86 17.02
N ASP A 235 -17.25 7.38 17.45
CA ASP A 235 -16.05 7.43 16.59
C ASP A 235 -15.39 6.05 16.43
N THR A 236 -15.43 5.24 17.49
CA THR A 236 -14.97 3.84 17.44
C THR A 236 -15.88 3.04 16.52
N ASP A 237 -17.19 3.31 16.56
CA ASP A 237 -18.17 2.67 15.69
C ASP A 237 -17.96 3.05 14.22
N ARG A 238 -17.60 4.31 13.91
CA ARG A 238 -17.28 4.72 12.53
C ARG A 238 -16.03 4.03 11.99
N ALA A 239 -14.96 4.00 12.77
CA ALA A 239 -13.72 3.33 12.36
C ALA A 239 -13.92 1.81 12.21
N ALA A 240 -14.66 1.20 13.14
CA ALA A 240 -15.02 -0.22 13.08
C ALA A 240 -15.90 -0.52 11.86
N ALA A 241 -16.87 0.34 11.53
CA ALA A 241 -17.69 0.22 10.33
C ALA A 241 -16.86 0.32 9.04
N ALA A 242 -15.91 1.27 8.95
CA ALA A 242 -15.03 1.39 7.79
C ALA A 242 -14.17 0.12 7.59
N TRP A 243 -13.64 -0.45 8.67
CA TRP A 243 -12.93 -1.73 8.62
C TRP A 243 -13.83 -2.91 8.27
N ALA A 244 -15.08 -2.95 8.76
CA ALA A 244 -16.03 -4.00 8.44
C ALA A 244 -16.40 -3.99 6.95
N ASP A 245 -16.63 -2.80 6.39
CA ASP A 245 -16.91 -2.60 4.97
C ASP A 245 -15.70 -3.02 4.13
N ALA A 246 -14.52 -2.52 4.45
CA ALA A 246 -13.28 -2.86 3.75
C ALA A 246 -12.96 -4.37 3.79
N THR A 247 -13.18 -5.02 4.93
CA THR A 247 -12.97 -6.47 5.09
C THR A 247 -13.99 -7.27 4.29
N SER A 248 -15.24 -6.81 4.21
CA SER A 248 -16.28 -7.45 3.39
C SER A 248 -15.95 -7.37 1.90
N ASP A 249 -15.44 -6.22 1.45
CA ASP A 249 -15.02 -5.97 0.08
C ASP A 249 -13.75 -6.77 -0.28
N TRP A 250 -12.81 -6.92 0.65
CA TRP A 250 -11.64 -7.79 0.48
C TRP A 250 -12.01 -9.22 0.11
N TRP A 251 -13.12 -9.77 0.62
CA TRP A 251 -13.54 -11.14 0.30
C TRP A 251 -14.40 -11.25 -0.97
N ARG A 252 -14.90 -10.13 -1.50
CA ARG A 252 -15.82 -10.11 -2.65
C ARG A 252 -15.20 -10.71 -3.94
N PRO A 253 -13.94 -10.42 -4.32
CA PRO A 253 -13.34 -11.05 -5.50
C PRO A 253 -13.34 -12.57 -5.40
N LEU A 254 -12.95 -13.12 -4.24
CA LEU A 254 -12.93 -14.56 -4.02
C LEU A 254 -14.34 -15.18 -4.04
N ASP A 255 -15.36 -14.52 -3.46
CA ASP A 255 -16.74 -15.03 -3.50
C ASP A 255 -17.29 -15.14 -4.93
N VAL A 256 -16.96 -14.17 -5.79
CA VAL A 256 -17.31 -14.24 -7.22
C VAL A 256 -16.59 -15.41 -7.90
N LEU A 257 -15.30 -15.61 -7.60
CA LEU A 257 -14.51 -16.69 -8.17
C LEU A 257 -15.01 -18.07 -7.72
N VAL A 258 -15.35 -18.25 -6.45
CA VAL A 258 -15.93 -19.49 -5.90
C VAL A 258 -17.24 -19.82 -6.60
N THR A 259 -18.07 -18.81 -6.85
CA THR A 259 -19.39 -18.97 -7.48
C THR A 259 -19.27 -19.30 -8.97
N ARG A 260 -18.36 -18.64 -9.70
CA ARG A 260 -18.23 -18.79 -11.16
C ARG A 260 -17.30 -19.93 -11.58
N PHE A 261 -16.26 -20.22 -10.79
CA PHE A 261 -15.20 -21.17 -11.13
C PHE A 261 -14.93 -22.17 -9.98
N PRO A 262 -15.94 -22.92 -9.51
CA PRO A 262 -15.81 -23.78 -8.33
C PRO A 262 -14.82 -24.95 -8.51
N ALA A 263 -14.55 -25.36 -9.75
CA ALA A 263 -13.55 -26.39 -10.03
C ALA A 263 -12.12 -25.89 -9.78
N GLU A 264 -11.82 -24.65 -10.13
CA GLU A 264 -10.49 -24.04 -9.93
C GLU A 264 -10.19 -23.88 -8.44
N LEU A 265 -11.16 -23.41 -7.66
CA LEU A 265 -11.02 -23.29 -6.21
C LEU A 265 -10.76 -24.65 -5.54
N ARG A 266 -11.45 -25.72 -5.96
CA ARG A 266 -11.23 -27.07 -5.42
C ARG A 266 -9.81 -27.59 -5.67
N ALA A 267 -9.16 -27.15 -6.74
CA ALA A 267 -7.77 -27.48 -7.02
C ALA A 267 -6.78 -26.73 -6.10
N ARG A 268 -7.20 -25.58 -5.53
CA ARG A 268 -6.40 -24.67 -4.71
C ARG A 268 -6.50 -25.01 -3.21
N ARG A 269 -5.79 -26.09 -2.81
CA ARG A 269 -5.84 -26.64 -1.44
C ARG A 269 -5.37 -25.67 -0.34
N MET A 270 -4.62 -24.62 -0.68
CA MET A 270 -4.08 -23.65 0.29
C MET A 270 -5.08 -22.55 0.66
N LEU A 271 -6.24 -22.46 -0.01
CA LEU A 271 -7.30 -21.52 0.34
C LEU A 271 -8.16 -21.97 1.54
N ARG A 272 -7.71 -22.89 2.39
CA ARG A 272 -8.48 -23.31 3.58
C ARG A 272 -8.70 -22.12 4.53
N GLY A 273 -9.89 -22.03 5.14
CA GLY A 273 -10.23 -20.97 6.08
C GLY A 273 -10.85 -19.72 5.46
N HIS A 274 -11.09 -19.72 4.14
CA HIS A 274 -11.75 -18.64 3.41
C HIS A 274 -13.28 -18.56 3.67
N GLU A 275 -13.89 -19.62 4.22
CA GLU A 275 -15.34 -19.79 4.31
C GLU A 275 -16.00 -18.69 5.15
N GLY A 276 -15.36 -18.27 6.25
CA GLY A 276 -15.83 -17.17 7.07
C GLY A 276 -15.83 -15.83 6.33
N GLY A 277 -14.82 -15.61 5.49
CA GLY A 277 -14.70 -14.44 4.63
C GLY A 277 -15.80 -14.39 3.56
N LEU A 278 -16.08 -15.51 2.91
CA LEU A 278 -17.17 -15.61 1.94
C LEU A 278 -18.54 -15.34 2.59
N ARG A 279 -18.78 -15.92 3.77
CA ARG A 279 -20.02 -15.68 4.53
C ARG A 279 -20.18 -14.19 4.88
N LEU A 280 -19.10 -13.53 5.29
CA LEU A 280 -19.09 -12.09 5.56
C LEU A 280 -19.47 -11.27 4.31
N SER A 281 -18.84 -11.56 3.16
CA SER A 281 -19.13 -10.85 1.90
C SER A 281 -20.61 -10.95 1.52
N ARG A 282 -21.20 -12.14 1.64
CA ARG A 282 -22.63 -12.39 1.37
C ARG A 282 -23.55 -11.72 2.38
N LEU A 283 -23.17 -11.71 3.67
CA LEU A 283 -23.91 -11.00 4.71
C LEU A 283 -24.00 -9.51 4.38
N ARG A 284 -22.88 -8.91 3.97
CA ARG A 284 -22.84 -7.49 3.58
C ARG A 284 -23.71 -7.20 2.36
N ALA A 285 -23.61 -8.01 1.30
CA ALA A 285 -24.43 -7.87 0.11
C ALA A 285 -25.94 -7.94 0.42
N ARG A 286 -26.34 -8.84 1.33
CA ARG A 286 -27.74 -8.92 1.79
C ARG A 286 -28.17 -7.68 2.56
N ALA A 287 -27.31 -7.15 3.43
CA ALA A 287 -27.60 -5.93 4.19
C ALA A 287 -27.72 -4.69 3.28
N GLU A 288 -26.92 -4.61 2.22
CA GLU A 288 -27.03 -3.58 1.18
C GLU A 288 -28.36 -3.67 0.43
N ALA A 289 -28.71 -4.84 -0.10
CA ALA A 289 -29.97 -5.05 -0.81
C ALA A 289 -31.21 -4.72 0.03
N LEU A 290 -31.20 -5.07 1.33
CA LEU A 290 -32.29 -4.71 2.25
C LEU A 290 -32.39 -3.20 2.51
N ARG A 291 -31.26 -2.49 2.56
CA ARG A 291 -31.24 -1.02 2.72
C ARG A 291 -31.79 -0.34 1.45
N GLU A 292 -31.39 -0.80 0.28
CA GLU A 292 -31.90 -0.29 -1.00
C GLU A 292 -33.40 -0.51 -1.14
N LEU A 293 -33.89 -1.71 -0.83
CA LEU A 293 -35.33 -2.01 -0.86
C LEU A 293 -36.12 -1.07 0.06
N ARG A 294 -35.63 -0.85 1.29
CA ARG A 294 -36.27 0.08 2.25
C ARG A 294 -36.29 1.51 1.73
N ALA A 295 -35.21 1.96 1.10
CA ALA A 295 -35.12 3.31 0.53
C ALA A 295 -36.10 3.51 -0.64
N VAL A 296 -36.34 2.47 -1.44
CA VAL A 296 -37.35 2.49 -2.52
C VAL A 296 -38.77 2.50 -1.95
N THR A 297 -39.06 1.70 -0.92
CA THR A 297 -40.40 1.62 -0.31
C THR A 297 -40.79 2.84 0.53
N ALA A 298 -39.83 3.67 0.91
CA ALA A 298 -40.05 4.90 1.68
C ALA A 298 -40.26 6.15 0.80
N ARG A 299 -40.23 5.99 -0.54
CA ARG A 299 -40.57 7.01 -1.53
C ARG A 299 -41.97 6.77 -2.07
#